data_AF-A0A8H8M3H6-F1
#
_entry.id   AF-A0A8H8M3H6-F1
#
_cell.length_a   1.000
_cell.length_b   1.000
_cell.length_c   1.000
_cell.angle_alpha   90.00
_cell.angle_beta   90.00
_cell.angle_gamma   90.00
#
_symmetry.space_group_name_H-M   'P 1'
#
loop_
_entity.id
_entity.type
_entity.pdbx_description
1 polymer ?
#
loop_
_entity_poly.entity_id
_entity_poly.type
_entity_poly.pdbx_seq_one_letter_code
_entity_poly.pdbx_strand_id
1 'polypeptide(L)'
;MSLTRLIRNVPHFERLSPTTRGLSSSQRICAKLDLKPPPPGPPPPPPVTFDSPSKPRIVHDRPQPKDLPVIQSRAPAVIVLGILGISAWAGFIVYATNQERLASSVVRQVLTQLKASPEVGAVLGRSVGPEPTWWMLGQPYVDGGGMLTIGKVDISMRVKGTNGAGTIYFTSIRKEKGQPFTILRYKLICDNGVVLDNLHQEGLVPVPA
;
A
#
# COMPACT_ATOMS: atom_id res chain seq x y z
N MET A 1 41.66 12.16 39.96
CA MET A 1 40.47 12.72 39.28
C MET A 1 39.87 11.60 38.44
N SER A 2 38.79 11.00 38.93
CA SER A 2 38.14 9.82 38.37
C SER A 2 36.69 10.18 38.10
N LEU A 3 36.21 10.02 36.86
CA LEU A 3 34.83 10.28 36.48
C LEU A 3 34.22 9.04 35.84
N THR A 4 33.54 8.31 36.70
CA THR A 4 32.64 7.18 36.39
C THR A 4 31.22 7.73 36.18
N ARG A 5 30.46 6.97 35.38
CA ARG A 5 28.98 6.90 35.27
C ARG A 5 28.29 7.87 34.30
N LEU A 6 27.71 7.38 33.20
CA LEU A 6 26.48 6.56 33.04
C LEU A 6 25.28 7.48 32.77
N ILE A 7 25.09 7.82 31.49
CA ILE A 7 23.86 8.44 30.99
C ILE A 7 23.08 7.32 30.28
N ARG A 8 22.14 6.75 31.03
CA ARG A 8 21.05 5.92 30.53
C ARG A 8 19.86 6.87 30.42
N ASN A 9 19.43 7.23 29.21
CA ASN A 9 18.11 7.83 29.03
C ASN A 9 17.50 7.38 27.70
N VAL A 10 16.43 6.59 27.82
CA VAL A 10 15.67 5.95 26.76
C VAL A 10 14.44 6.81 26.50
N PRO A 11 14.13 7.23 25.27
CA PRO A 11 12.86 7.88 24.99
C PRO A 11 11.74 6.84 25.02
N HIS A 12 10.77 7.15 25.88
CA HIS A 12 9.54 6.43 26.16
C HIS A 12 8.70 6.30 24.87
N PHE A 13 8.59 5.09 24.34
CA PHE A 13 7.74 4.81 23.18
C PHE A 13 6.26 4.82 23.60
N GLU A 14 5.45 5.48 22.79
CA GLU A 14 4.01 5.63 22.98
C GLU A 14 3.29 4.28 23.05
N ARG A 15 2.46 4.17 24.08
CA ARG A 15 1.58 3.03 24.34
C ARG A 15 0.35 3.17 23.42
N LEU A 16 0.36 2.49 22.28
CA LEU A 16 -0.82 2.38 21.41
C LEU A 16 -1.94 1.59 22.11
N SER A 17 -3.10 2.22 22.13
CA SER A 17 -4.35 1.80 22.75
C SER A 17 -4.93 0.55 22.05
N PRO A 18 -5.52 -0.40 22.80
CA PRO A 18 -6.25 -1.50 22.19
C PRO A 18 -7.55 -1.00 21.55
N THR A 19 -7.72 -1.27 20.26
CA THR A 19 -8.95 -1.07 19.49
C THR A 19 -10.06 -1.97 20.02
N THR A 20 -10.93 -1.42 20.86
CA THR A 20 -12.13 -2.10 21.35
C THR A 20 -13.18 -2.13 20.24
N ARG A 21 -13.57 -3.34 19.81
CA ARG A 21 -14.71 -3.57 18.92
C ARG A 21 -15.99 -3.16 19.66
N GLY A 22 -16.57 -2.03 19.26
CA GLY A 22 -17.85 -1.55 19.77
C GLY A 22 -19.00 -2.42 19.28
N LEU A 23 -19.51 -3.30 20.14
CA LEU A 23 -20.86 -3.83 20.02
C LEU A 23 -21.83 -2.68 20.34
N SER A 24 -22.49 -2.16 19.31
CA SER A 24 -23.54 -1.16 19.42
C SER A 24 -24.76 -1.77 20.12
N SER A 25 -24.77 -1.68 21.44
CA SER A 25 -25.94 -1.93 22.27
C SER A 25 -26.80 -0.67 22.25
N SER A 26 -27.86 -0.66 21.43
CA SER A 26 -28.93 0.34 21.51
C SER A 26 -29.60 0.26 22.89
N GLN A 27 -29.09 1.04 23.85
CA GLN A 27 -29.83 1.36 25.05
C GLN A 27 -31.00 2.25 24.64
N ARG A 28 -32.21 1.68 24.69
CA ARG A 28 -33.45 2.43 24.61
C ARG A 28 -33.50 3.34 25.84
N ILE A 29 -33.27 4.63 25.64
CA ILE A 29 -33.56 5.66 26.63
C ILE A 29 -35.08 5.80 26.67
N CYS A 30 -35.74 5.02 27.53
CA CYS A 30 -37.10 5.30 27.93
C CYS A 30 -37.05 6.45 28.93
N ALA A 31 -37.24 7.68 28.46
CA ALA A 31 -37.49 8.80 29.35
C ALA A 31 -38.80 8.54 30.12
N LYS A 32 -38.70 8.29 31.43
CA LYS A 32 -39.84 8.37 32.33
C LYS A 32 -40.29 9.83 32.37
N LEU A 33 -41.30 10.17 31.59
CA LEU A 33 -42.05 11.41 31.75
C LEU A 33 -42.83 11.31 33.07
N ASP A 34 -42.34 11.99 34.11
CA ASP A 34 -43.06 12.20 35.37
C ASP A 34 -44.25 13.14 35.12
N LEU A 35 -45.31 12.59 34.53
CA LEU A 35 -46.57 13.30 34.30
C LEU A 35 -47.37 13.29 35.60
N LYS A 36 -47.52 14.47 36.21
CA LYS A 36 -48.50 14.70 37.28
C LYS A 36 -49.88 14.25 36.77
N PRO A 37 -50.67 13.52 37.59
CA PRO A 37 -52.00 13.09 37.18
C PRO A 37 -52.80 14.29 36.67
N PRO A 38 -53.48 14.17 35.51
CA PRO A 38 -54.32 15.26 35.02
C PRO A 38 -55.38 15.57 36.08
N PRO A 39 -55.72 16.85 36.30
CA PRO A 39 -56.77 17.22 37.24
C PRO A 39 -58.08 16.50 36.89
N PRO A 40 -58.94 16.19 37.87
CA PRO A 40 -60.24 15.59 37.62
C PRO A 40 -60.99 16.45 36.60
N GLY A 41 -61.34 15.86 35.45
CA GLY A 41 -62.08 16.56 34.41
C GLY A 41 -63.48 16.97 34.91
N PRO A 42 -64.16 17.90 34.21
CA PRO A 42 -65.55 18.24 34.51
C PRO A 42 -66.43 16.98 34.56
N PRO A 43 -67.47 16.95 35.41
CA PRO A 43 -68.40 15.83 35.44
C PRO A 43 -69.00 15.61 34.04
N PRO A 44 -69.18 14.36 33.60
CA PRO A 44 -69.72 14.08 32.29
C PRO A 44 -71.10 14.74 32.13
N PRO A 45 -71.44 15.25 30.94
CA PRO A 45 -72.77 15.80 30.70
C PRO A 45 -73.82 14.71 30.94
N PRO A 46 -75.05 15.11 31.36
CA PRO A 46 -76.14 14.15 31.58
C PRO A 46 -76.40 13.35 30.31
N PRO A 47 -76.83 12.07 30.43
CA PRO A 47 -77.05 11.20 29.29
C PRO A 47 -78.12 11.81 28.39
N VAL A 48 -77.71 12.20 27.17
CA VAL A 48 -78.60 12.72 26.15
C VAL A 48 -79.10 11.55 25.33
N THR A 49 -80.40 11.28 25.37
CA THR A 49 -81.03 10.28 24.50
C THR A 49 -81.15 10.90 23.11
N PHE A 50 -80.43 10.33 22.13
CA PHE A 50 -80.52 10.80 20.75
C PHE A 50 -81.81 10.27 20.13
N ASP A 51 -82.71 11.16 19.72
CA ASP A 51 -84.02 10.82 19.12
C ASP A 51 -83.92 10.14 17.74
N SER A 52 -82.71 10.01 17.18
CA SER A 52 -82.52 9.44 15.85
C SER A 52 -81.17 8.71 15.73
N PRO A 53 -81.08 7.65 14.90
CA PRO A 53 -79.81 6.99 14.62
C PRO A 53 -78.79 7.99 14.09
N SER A 54 -77.54 7.90 14.55
CA SER A 54 -76.47 8.73 14.01
C SER A 54 -76.30 8.47 12.52
N LYS A 55 -76.17 9.53 11.71
CA LYS A 55 -75.89 9.38 10.28
C LYS A 55 -74.54 8.66 10.12
N PRO A 56 -74.45 7.64 9.25
CA PRO A 56 -73.18 6.95 9.01
C PRO A 56 -72.13 7.94 8.54
N ARG A 57 -70.95 7.92 9.17
CA ARG A 57 -69.82 8.76 8.79
C ARG A 57 -69.42 8.42 7.35
N ILE A 58 -69.11 9.43 6.54
CA ILE A 58 -68.60 9.23 5.17
C ILE A 58 -67.32 8.40 5.28
N VAL A 59 -67.36 7.18 4.73
CA VAL A 59 -66.20 6.30 4.64
C VAL A 59 -65.43 6.73 3.39
N HIS A 60 -64.23 7.26 3.58
CA HIS A 60 -63.33 7.49 2.45
C HIS A 60 -62.71 6.17 2.04
N ASP A 61 -62.76 5.86 0.74
CA ASP A 61 -62.06 4.69 0.21
C ASP A 61 -60.54 4.86 0.39
N ARG A 62 -59.91 3.82 0.93
CA ARG A 62 -58.46 3.77 1.07
C ARG A 62 -57.84 3.76 -0.34
N PRO A 63 -56.87 4.65 -0.64
CA PRO A 63 -56.18 4.61 -1.93
C PRO A 63 -55.62 3.21 -2.19
N GLN A 64 -55.86 2.69 -3.40
CA GLN A 64 -55.31 1.41 -3.83
C GLN A 64 -53.78 1.43 -3.65
N PRO A 65 -53.16 0.33 -3.17
CA PRO A 65 -51.73 0.27 -3.01
C PRO A 65 -51.06 0.48 -4.37
N LYS A 66 -50.35 1.60 -4.52
CA LYS A 66 -49.56 1.89 -5.70
C LYS A 66 -48.27 1.10 -5.60
N ASP A 67 -47.97 0.30 -6.61
CA ASP A 67 -46.73 -0.48 -6.65
C ASP A 67 -45.52 0.47 -6.51
N LEU A 68 -44.66 0.16 -5.53
CA LEU A 68 -43.43 0.90 -5.33
C LEU A 68 -42.52 0.64 -6.54
N PRO A 69 -41.82 1.66 -7.05
CA PRO A 69 -40.87 1.47 -8.13
C PRO A 69 -39.78 0.48 -7.70
N VAL A 70 -39.53 -0.54 -8.53
CA VAL A 70 -38.50 -1.56 -8.27
C VAL A 70 -37.12 -0.92 -8.40
N ILE A 71 -36.42 -0.76 -7.27
CA ILE A 71 -35.05 -0.24 -7.24
C ILE A 71 -34.11 -1.35 -7.71
N GLN A 72 -33.48 -1.15 -8.88
CA GLN A 72 -32.45 -2.06 -9.38
C GLN A 72 -31.19 -1.99 -8.51
N SER A 73 -30.53 -3.14 -8.31
CA SER A 73 -29.34 -3.22 -7.47
C SER A 73 -28.14 -2.53 -8.15
N ARG A 74 -27.51 -1.59 -7.44
CA ARG A 74 -26.26 -0.94 -7.87
C ARG A 74 -25.01 -1.73 -7.49
N ALA A 75 -25.18 -2.85 -6.79
CA ALA A 75 -24.12 -3.74 -6.34
C ALA A 75 -23.12 -4.15 -7.44
N PRO A 76 -23.54 -4.60 -8.64
CA PRO A 76 -22.58 -4.98 -9.67
C PRO A 76 -21.72 -3.81 -10.13
N ALA A 77 -22.30 -2.61 -10.28
CA ALA A 77 -21.55 -1.41 -10.65
C ALA A 77 -20.51 -1.03 -9.58
N VAL A 78 -20.88 -1.13 -8.30
CA VAL A 78 -19.96 -0.86 -7.18
C VAL A 78 -18.84 -1.89 -7.13
N ILE A 79 -19.12 -3.18 -7.39
CA ILE A 79 -18.11 -4.23 -7.44
C ILE A 79 -17.12 -3.98 -8.57
N VAL A 80 -17.61 -3.69 -9.79
CA VAL A 80 -16.76 -3.39 -10.94
C VAL A 80 -15.87 -2.19 -10.64
N LEU A 81 -16.44 -1.11 -10.10
CA LEU A 81 -15.68 0.09 -9.75
C LEU A 81 -14.66 -0.18 -8.64
N GLY A 82 -15.01 -1.02 -7.65
CA GLY A 82 -14.10 -1.46 -6.60
C GLY A 82 -12.89 -2.23 -7.14
N ILE A 83 -13.12 -3.18 -8.06
CA ILE A 83 -12.05 -3.95 -8.72
C ILE A 83 -11.15 -3.01 -9.52
N LEU A 84 -11.73 -2.10 -10.30
CA LEU A 84 -10.96 -1.11 -11.08
C LEU A 84 -10.11 -0.23 -10.16
N GLY A 85 -10.69 0.29 -9.08
CA GLY A 85 -9.97 1.12 -8.10
C GLY A 85 -8.79 0.40 -7.46
N ILE A 86 -9.01 -0.84 -6.99
CA ILE A 86 -7.94 -1.65 -6.37
C ILE A 86 -6.85 -1.99 -7.39
N SER A 87 -7.22 -2.35 -8.61
CA SER A 87 -6.25 -2.69 -9.66
C SER A 87 -5.39 -1.50 -10.07
N ALA A 88 -6.00 -0.32 -10.23
CA ALA A 88 -5.29 0.92 -10.55
C ALA A 88 -4.35 1.32 -9.41
N TRP A 89 -4.80 1.20 -8.16
CA TRP A 89 -3.97 1.51 -6.98
C TRP A 89 -2.79 0.55 -6.85
N ALA A 90 -3.00 -0.76 -7.03
CA ALA A 90 -1.93 -1.75 -7.01
C ALA A 90 -0.91 -1.50 -8.14
N GLY A 91 -1.38 -1.24 -9.36
CA GLY A 91 -0.51 -0.87 -10.48
C GLY A 91 0.30 0.40 -10.21
N PHE A 92 -0.32 1.41 -9.59
CA PHE A 92 0.36 2.63 -9.18
C PHE A 92 1.46 2.38 -8.15
N ILE A 93 1.20 1.56 -7.12
CA ILE A 93 2.22 1.22 -6.12
C ILE A 93 3.41 0.52 -6.77
N VAL A 94 3.17 -0.47 -7.63
CA VAL A 94 4.23 -1.19 -8.35
C VAL A 94 5.05 -0.22 -9.22
N TYR A 95 4.38 0.69 -9.94
CA TYR A 95 5.04 1.70 -10.75
C TYR A 95 5.89 2.66 -9.91
N ALA A 96 5.32 3.23 -8.85
CA ALA A 96 5.99 4.19 -7.98
C ALA A 96 7.22 3.55 -7.29
N THR A 97 7.06 2.34 -6.75
CA THR A 97 8.17 1.60 -6.14
C THR A 97 9.27 1.28 -7.15
N ASN A 98 8.95 0.95 -8.40
CA ASN A 98 9.96 0.73 -9.43
C ASN A 98 10.72 2.03 -9.76
N GLN A 99 10.02 3.17 -9.83
CA GLN A 99 10.66 4.47 -10.05
C GLN A 99 11.63 4.85 -8.93
N GLU A 100 11.26 4.60 -7.66
CA GLU A 100 12.16 4.79 -6.52
C GLU A 100 13.42 3.91 -6.63
N ARG A 101 13.26 2.65 -7.04
CA ARG A 101 14.39 1.72 -7.24
C ARG A 101 15.30 2.17 -8.36
N LEU A 102 14.75 2.60 -9.50
CA LEU A 102 15.53 3.12 -10.64
C LEU A 102 16.27 4.42 -10.31
N ALA A 103 15.66 5.27 -9.48
CA ALA A 103 16.28 6.50 -9.02
C ALA A 103 17.38 6.28 -7.97
N SER A 104 17.55 5.06 -7.46
CA SER A 104 18.55 4.75 -6.43
C SER A 104 19.99 4.91 -6.93
N SER A 105 20.86 5.41 -6.04
CA SER A 105 22.28 5.59 -6.34
C SER A 105 22.99 4.28 -6.66
N VAL A 106 22.61 3.19 -5.99
CA VAL A 106 23.22 1.87 -6.19
C VAL A 106 22.96 1.37 -7.61
N VAL A 107 21.73 1.48 -8.13
CA VAL A 107 21.43 1.06 -9.51
C VAL A 107 22.25 1.88 -10.51
N ARG A 108 22.34 3.20 -10.32
CA ARG A 108 23.15 4.07 -11.18
C ARG A 108 24.63 3.70 -11.14
N GLN A 109 25.17 3.42 -9.95
CA GLN A 109 26.54 2.99 -9.76
C GLN A 109 26.81 1.66 -10.46
N VAL A 110 25.95 0.66 -10.25
CA VAL A 110 26.04 -0.66 -10.88
C VAL A 110 26.01 -0.54 -12.40
N LEU A 111 25.07 0.23 -12.97
CA LEU A 111 25.01 0.48 -14.41
C LEU A 111 26.25 1.19 -14.95
N THR A 112 26.84 2.10 -14.17
CA THR A 112 28.06 2.82 -14.56
C THR A 112 29.27 1.88 -14.57
N GLN A 113 29.39 1.04 -13.54
CA GLN A 113 30.45 0.03 -13.45
C GLN A 113 30.33 -1.02 -14.56
N LEU A 114 29.11 -1.49 -14.85
CA LEU A 114 28.86 -2.40 -15.97
C LEU A 114 29.32 -1.83 -17.30
N LYS A 115 29.01 -0.55 -17.57
CA LYS A 115 29.46 0.14 -18.78
C LYS A 115 30.97 0.34 -18.84
N ALA A 116 31.63 0.49 -17.69
CA ALA A 116 33.07 0.68 -17.61
C ALA A 116 33.86 -0.63 -17.78
N SER A 117 33.26 -1.77 -17.44
CA SER A 117 33.95 -3.06 -17.50
C SER A 117 34.14 -3.57 -18.95
N PRO A 118 35.38 -3.85 -19.38
CA PRO A 118 35.65 -4.29 -20.75
C PRO A 118 35.12 -5.71 -21.04
N GLU A 119 35.06 -6.57 -20.02
CA GLU A 119 34.54 -7.94 -20.13
C GLU A 119 33.06 -7.95 -20.52
N VAL A 120 32.27 -7.11 -19.87
CA VAL A 120 30.85 -6.92 -20.19
C VAL A 120 30.69 -6.33 -21.59
N GLY A 121 31.54 -5.36 -21.96
CA GLY A 121 31.56 -4.79 -23.30
C GLY A 121 31.88 -5.80 -24.40
N ALA A 122 32.72 -6.80 -24.13
CA ALA A 122 33.05 -7.87 -25.07
C ALA A 122 31.85 -8.81 -25.33
N VAL A 123 31.04 -9.09 -24.31
CA VAL A 123 29.90 -10.02 -24.41
C VAL A 123 28.61 -9.33 -24.87
N LEU A 124 28.23 -8.21 -24.24
CA LEU A 124 26.98 -7.50 -24.53
C LEU A 124 27.13 -6.42 -25.62
N GLY A 125 28.34 -5.96 -25.88
CA GLY A 125 28.65 -4.90 -26.84
C GLY A 125 28.79 -3.52 -26.20
N ARG A 126 28.98 -2.50 -27.04
CA ARG A 126 29.49 -1.18 -26.62
C ARG A 126 28.44 -0.28 -25.95
N SER A 127 27.16 -0.48 -26.24
CA SER A 127 26.05 0.30 -25.66
C SER A 127 25.24 -0.56 -24.72
N VAL A 128 25.68 -0.66 -23.46
CA VAL A 128 24.99 -1.42 -22.41
C VAL A 128 24.02 -0.51 -21.68
N GLY A 129 22.72 -0.83 -21.73
CA GLY A 129 21.66 -0.05 -21.08
C GLY A 129 20.66 -0.94 -20.36
N PRO A 130 19.85 -0.38 -19.46
CA PRO A 130 18.77 -1.14 -18.84
C PRO A 130 17.71 -1.53 -19.90
N GLU A 131 17.20 -2.76 -19.83
CA GLU A 131 16.28 -3.29 -20.85
C GLU A 131 14.85 -2.74 -20.64
N PRO A 132 14.23 -2.14 -21.67
CA PRO A 132 12.85 -1.63 -21.56
C PRO A 132 11.86 -2.79 -21.44
N THR A 133 10.93 -2.68 -20.50
CA THR A 133 9.92 -3.72 -20.24
C THR A 133 8.54 -3.27 -20.72
N TRP A 134 7.87 -4.06 -21.56
CA TRP A 134 6.64 -3.65 -22.27
C TRP A 134 5.48 -3.29 -21.33
N TRP A 135 5.26 -4.10 -20.28
CA TRP A 135 4.18 -3.89 -19.31
C TRP A 135 4.47 -2.76 -18.32
N MET A 136 5.70 -2.23 -18.34
CA MET A 136 6.17 -1.07 -17.58
C MET A 136 6.25 0.20 -18.44
N LEU A 137 5.50 0.26 -19.55
CA LEU A 137 5.48 1.41 -20.47
C LEU A 137 6.89 1.72 -21.04
N GLY A 138 7.68 0.67 -21.28
CA GLY A 138 9.06 0.80 -21.79
C GLY A 138 10.08 1.20 -20.73
N GLN A 139 9.68 1.36 -19.46
CA GLN A 139 10.63 1.55 -18.38
C GLN A 139 11.29 0.21 -18.02
N PRO A 140 12.56 0.20 -17.60
CA PRO A 140 13.20 -1.00 -17.09
C PRO A 140 12.61 -1.41 -15.75
N TYR A 141 12.46 -2.71 -15.55
CA TYR A 141 12.01 -3.26 -14.27
C TYR A 141 13.20 -3.67 -13.41
N VAL A 142 13.20 -3.20 -12.17
CA VAL A 142 14.18 -3.56 -11.16
C VAL A 142 13.50 -4.40 -10.10
N ASP A 143 13.86 -5.68 -10.07
CA ASP A 143 13.41 -6.60 -9.04
C ASP A 143 14.35 -6.54 -7.82
N GLY A 144 13.80 -6.82 -6.65
CA GLY A 144 14.47 -6.57 -5.38
C GLY A 144 14.49 -5.09 -5.00
N GLY A 145 15.15 -4.79 -3.89
CA GLY A 145 15.19 -3.44 -3.35
C GLY A 145 16.27 -3.30 -2.29
N GLY A 146 16.81 -2.10 -2.16
CA GLY A 146 17.81 -1.78 -1.16
C GLY A 146 17.22 -0.93 -0.05
N MET A 147 17.17 -1.48 1.16
CA MET A 147 16.97 -0.66 2.36
C MET A 147 18.34 -0.21 2.83
N LEU A 148 18.80 0.91 2.28
CA LEU A 148 20.08 1.52 2.65
C LEU A 148 20.18 1.77 4.17
N THR A 149 19.06 2.03 4.83
CA THR A 149 18.99 2.22 6.30
C THR A 149 19.19 0.93 7.08
N ILE A 150 18.66 -0.20 6.60
CA ILE A 150 18.87 -1.52 7.21
C ILE A 150 20.26 -2.05 6.87
N GLY A 151 20.79 -1.67 5.70
CA GLY A 151 22.11 -2.09 5.26
C GLY A 151 22.11 -3.35 4.40
N LYS A 152 20.97 -3.69 3.78
CA LYS A 152 20.88 -4.78 2.81
C LYS A 152 20.39 -4.21 1.49
N VAL A 153 21.10 -4.55 0.42
CA VAL A 153 20.76 -4.21 -0.95
C VAL A 153 20.80 -5.48 -1.77
N ASP A 154 19.67 -5.86 -2.34
CA ASP A 154 19.58 -6.99 -3.24
C ASP A 154 18.74 -6.57 -4.44
N ILE A 155 19.37 -6.58 -5.61
CA ILE A 155 18.81 -6.02 -6.83
C ILE A 155 19.10 -6.97 -7.97
N SER A 156 18.07 -7.21 -8.78
CA SER A 156 18.24 -7.81 -10.09
C SER A 156 17.54 -6.97 -11.15
N MET A 157 18.17 -6.85 -12.30
CA MET A 157 17.60 -6.09 -13.41
C MET A 157 18.06 -6.64 -14.75
N ARG A 158 17.24 -6.43 -15.77
CA ARG A 158 17.56 -6.77 -17.14
C ARG A 158 18.38 -5.66 -17.78
N VAL A 159 19.42 -6.06 -18.50
CA VAL A 159 20.36 -5.18 -19.17
C VAL A 159 20.50 -5.66 -20.61
N LYS A 160 20.41 -4.73 -21.55
CA LYS A 160 20.51 -4.98 -22.97
C LYS A 160 21.68 -4.20 -23.56
N GLY A 161 22.53 -4.92 -24.27
CA GLY A 161 23.61 -4.39 -25.09
C GLY A 161 23.24 -4.34 -26.58
N THR A 162 24.22 -4.01 -27.43
CA THR A 162 24.04 -4.06 -28.88
C THR A 162 23.98 -5.48 -29.41
N ASN A 163 24.72 -6.39 -28.79
CA ASN A 163 24.92 -7.75 -29.29
C ASN A 163 24.08 -8.80 -28.55
N GLY A 164 23.58 -8.47 -27.36
CA GLY A 164 22.81 -9.40 -26.54
C GLY A 164 22.14 -8.72 -25.35
N ALA A 165 21.48 -9.52 -24.53
CA ALA A 165 20.89 -9.10 -23.27
C ALA A 165 21.27 -10.08 -22.15
N GLY A 166 21.04 -9.66 -20.91
CA GLY A 166 21.34 -10.45 -19.73
C GLY A 166 20.70 -9.87 -18.47
N THR A 167 20.76 -10.65 -17.40
CA THR A 167 20.25 -10.27 -16.08
C THR A 167 21.43 -10.11 -15.13
N ILE A 168 21.53 -8.93 -14.53
CA ILE A 168 22.50 -8.67 -13.45
C ILE A 168 21.87 -9.01 -12.11
N TYR A 169 22.68 -9.61 -11.24
CA TYR A 169 22.39 -9.84 -9.83
C TYR A 169 23.43 -9.13 -8.97
N PHE A 170 22.97 -8.20 -8.15
CA PHE A 170 23.79 -7.42 -7.24
C PHE A 170 23.26 -7.56 -5.82
N THR A 171 24.05 -8.15 -4.93
CA THR A 171 23.73 -8.28 -3.51
C THR A 171 24.86 -7.70 -2.68
N SER A 172 24.54 -6.74 -1.83
CA SER A 172 25.47 -6.07 -0.93
C SER A 172 24.87 -5.93 0.47
N ILE A 173 25.67 -6.22 1.49
CA ILE A 173 25.24 -6.16 2.89
C ILE A 173 26.28 -5.40 3.73
N ARG A 174 25.81 -4.68 4.75
CA ARG A 174 26.66 -4.26 5.87
C ARG A 174 26.17 -4.95 7.13
N LYS A 175 27.11 -5.36 7.99
CA LYS A 175 26.79 -6.06 9.24
C LYS A 175 26.20 -5.11 10.28
N GLU A 176 26.70 -3.89 10.36
CA GLU A 176 26.32 -2.89 11.35
C GLU A 176 26.21 -1.49 10.73
N LYS A 177 25.52 -0.58 11.41
CA LYS A 177 25.43 0.82 10.98
C LYS A 177 26.81 1.47 11.07
N GLY A 178 27.25 2.11 10.00
CA GLY A 178 28.55 2.77 9.93
C GLY A 178 29.69 1.92 9.38
N GLN A 179 29.50 0.60 9.27
CA GLN A 179 30.45 -0.28 8.56
C GLN A 179 30.28 -0.14 7.04
N PRO A 180 31.37 -0.32 6.25
CA PRO A 180 31.29 -0.31 4.81
C PRO A 180 30.45 -1.49 4.31
N PHE A 181 29.86 -1.31 3.13
CA PHE A 181 29.10 -2.36 2.47
C PHE A 181 30.04 -3.41 1.88
N THR A 182 29.76 -4.68 2.16
CA THR A 182 30.43 -5.84 1.54
C THR A 182 29.57 -6.37 0.42
N ILE A 183 30.13 -6.46 -0.78
CA ILE A 183 29.46 -7.00 -1.95
C ILE A 183 29.59 -8.52 -1.90
N LEU A 184 28.45 -9.21 -1.81
CA LEU A 184 28.39 -10.67 -1.76
C LEU A 184 28.23 -11.29 -3.14
N ARG A 185 27.43 -10.64 -3.99
CA ARG A 185 27.12 -11.12 -5.33
C ARG A 185 27.21 -9.95 -6.28
N TYR A 186 28.05 -10.10 -7.28
CA TYR A 186 28.03 -9.25 -8.45
C TYR A 186 28.27 -10.13 -9.67
N LYS A 187 27.16 -10.57 -10.26
CA LYS A 187 27.10 -11.55 -11.34
C LYS A 187 26.23 -11.03 -12.47
N LEU A 188 26.64 -11.27 -13.70
CA LEU A 188 25.84 -11.06 -14.90
C LEU A 188 25.65 -12.40 -15.61
N ILE A 189 24.38 -12.76 -15.84
CA ILE A 189 24.01 -13.94 -16.60
C ILE A 189 23.48 -13.45 -17.95
N CYS A 190 24.22 -13.71 -19.01
CA CYS A 190 23.82 -13.35 -20.36
C CYS A 190 22.89 -14.42 -20.95
N ASP A 191 22.02 -14.02 -21.89
CA ASP A 191 21.05 -14.93 -22.51
C ASP A 191 21.71 -16.00 -23.39
N ASN A 192 22.97 -15.79 -23.78
CA ASN A 192 23.81 -16.77 -24.47
C ASN A 192 24.37 -17.86 -23.55
N GLY A 193 24.06 -17.83 -22.25
CA GLY A 193 24.56 -18.77 -21.24
C GLY A 193 25.92 -18.40 -20.65
N VAL A 194 26.57 -17.32 -21.12
CA VAL A 194 27.82 -16.83 -20.53
C VAL A 194 27.52 -16.17 -19.19
N VAL A 195 28.27 -16.58 -18.19
CA VAL A 195 28.19 -16.08 -16.82
C VAL A 195 29.47 -15.31 -16.51
N LEU A 196 29.32 -14.05 -16.14
CA LEU A 196 30.41 -13.22 -15.62
C LEU A 196 30.21 -13.07 -14.11
N ASP A 197 31.10 -13.68 -13.34
CA ASP A 197 31.15 -13.54 -11.88
C ASP A 197 32.26 -12.53 -11.49
N ASN A 198 32.18 -11.97 -10.28
CA ASN A 198 33.19 -11.06 -9.71
C ASN A 198 33.44 -9.75 -10.50
N LEU A 199 32.37 -9.14 -11.01
CA LEU A 199 32.45 -7.85 -11.72
C LEU A 199 32.94 -6.68 -10.84
N HIS A 200 33.02 -6.89 -9.52
CA HIS A 200 33.65 -5.97 -8.59
C HIS A 200 35.16 -6.19 -8.57
N GLN A 201 35.88 -5.72 -9.58
CA GLN A 201 37.34 -5.60 -9.45
C GLN A 201 37.64 -4.45 -8.49
N GLU A 202 37.86 -4.78 -7.21
CA GLU A 202 38.62 -3.91 -6.32
C GLU A 202 40.01 -3.77 -6.95
N GLY A 203 40.31 -2.57 -7.43
CA GLY A 203 41.62 -2.28 -7.97
C GLY A 203 42.69 -2.62 -6.93
N LEU A 204 43.45 -3.68 -7.21
CA LEU A 204 44.84 -3.80 -6.79
C LEU A 204 45.63 -2.72 -7.55
N VAL A 205 45.35 -1.45 -7.24
CA VAL A 205 46.15 -0.32 -7.70
C VAL A 205 47.30 -0.22 -6.69
N PRO A 206 48.57 -0.47 -7.09
CA PRO A 206 49.68 -0.24 -6.19
C PRO A 206 49.71 1.26 -5.87
N VAL A 207 49.59 1.59 -4.59
CA VAL A 207 49.84 2.93 -4.08
C VAL A 207 51.30 3.26 -4.40
N PRO A 208 51.62 4.28 -5.24
CA PRO A 208 53.00 4.71 -5.38
C PRO A 208 53.49 5.20 -4.02
N ALA A 209 54.64 4.65 -3.61
CA ALA A 209 55.33 4.95 -2.35
C ALA A 209 55.70 6.43 -2.23
#